data_AF-A0A2N0XQF9-F1
#
_entry.id   AF-A0A2N0XQF9-F1
#
_cell.length_a   1.000
_cell.length_b   1.000
_cell.length_c   1.000
_cell.angle_alpha   90.00
_cell.angle_beta   90.00
_cell.angle_gamma   90.00
#
_symmetry.space_group_name_H-M   'P 1'
#
loop_
_entity.id
_entity.type
_entity.pdbx_description
1 polymer ?
#
loop_
_entity_poly.entity_id
_entity_poly.type
_entity_poly.pdbx_seq_one_letter_code
_entity_poly.pdbx_strand_id
1 'polypeptide(L)'
;MQLIDYKKYTIKQLLEVKSTIEASSENYEAFQKEFQSRKQEIDEYFENQQSQKLLNKNNKIQVLAYCQLLAAVGIPMVALIQFFYSSLSTLTLLATIPFAAINFIAGYTLLTQKRRYIWVSVINQLLQVPAFALGSIYANYSGLGGVYFSVYWGQSMAFEFIANFSPGFMIQKVAGNFPVQSVSIDILAILFILLLVTASFTSKSETSSK
;
A
#
# COMPACT_ATOMS: atom_id res chain seq x y z
N MET A 1 9.02 4.20 -56.54
CA MET A 1 8.39 4.22 -55.21
C MET A 1 9.47 4.14 -54.15
N GLN A 2 9.33 4.87 -53.04
CA GLN A 2 10.32 4.87 -51.95
C GLN A 2 10.05 3.68 -51.02
N LEU A 3 11.05 2.80 -50.87
CA LEU A 3 11.08 1.78 -49.82
C LEU A 3 11.18 2.48 -48.46
N ILE A 4 10.32 2.10 -47.52
CA ILE A 4 10.30 2.66 -46.17
C ILE A 4 11.48 2.10 -45.37
N ASP A 5 12.23 2.99 -44.72
CA ASP A 5 13.34 2.62 -43.83
C ASP A 5 12.85 2.47 -42.38
N TYR A 6 12.52 1.24 -42.00
CA TYR A 6 12.01 0.91 -40.66
C TYR A 6 13.06 1.01 -39.54
N LYS A 7 14.35 1.14 -39.86
CA LYS A 7 15.41 1.32 -38.84
C LYS A 7 15.27 2.60 -38.03
N LYS A 8 14.61 3.61 -38.62
CA LYS A 8 14.37 4.90 -37.97
C LYS A 8 13.16 4.86 -37.03
N TYR A 9 12.41 3.77 -37.01
CA TYR A 9 11.19 3.66 -36.22
C TYR A 9 11.53 3.32 -34.77
N THR A 10 10.80 3.94 -33.86
CA THR A 10 10.76 3.51 -32.45
C THR A 10 10.00 2.18 -32.35
N ILE A 11 10.23 1.41 -31.27
CA ILE A 11 9.51 0.16 -31.01
C ILE A 11 7.99 0.35 -31.03
N LYS A 12 7.50 1.48 -30.50
CA LYS A 12 6.07 1.80 -30.51
C LYS A 12 5.52 1.99 -31.92
N GLN A 13 6.25 2.69 -32.78
CA GLN A 13 5.88 2.86 -34.19
C GLN A 13 5.96 1.54 -34.97
N LEU A 14 6.93 0.66 -34.68
CA LEU A 14 6.99 -0.68 -35.27
C LEU A 14 5.78 -1.54 -34.89
N LEU A 15 5.30 -1.44 -33.64
CA LEU A 15 4.10 -2.14 -33.19
C LEU A 15 2.81 -1.57 -33.83
N GLU A 16 2.74 -0.26 -34.04
CA GLU A 16 1.64 0.38 -34.78
C GLU A 16 1.62 -0.06 -36.25
N VAL A 17 2.78 -0.10 -36.91
CA VAL A 17 2.92 -0.63 -38.28
C VAL A 17 2.50 -2.10 -38.33
N LYS A 18 2.89 -2.92 -37.35
CA LYS A 18 2.45 -4.33 -37.26
C LYS A 18 0.93 -4.48 -37.31
N SER A 19 0.20 -3.56 -36.68
CA SER A 19 -1.27 -3.59 -36.59
C SER A 19 -1.98 -3.12 -37.86
N THR A 20 -1.24 -2.53 -38.81
CA THR A 20 -1.81 -1.83 -39.97
C THR A 20 -1.23 -2.28 -41.32
N ILE A 21 -0.05 -2.90 -41.35
CA ILE A 21 0.61 -3.32 -42.58
C ILE A 21 -0.03 -4.61 -43.14
N GLU A 22 -0.43 -4.55 -44.41
CA GLU A 22 -0.95 -5.72 -45.13
C GLU A 22 0.18 -6.58 -45.70
N ALA A 23 -0.05 -7.89 -45.77
CA ALA A 23 0.91 -8.84 -46.36
C ALA A 23 1.16 -8.61 -47.86
N SER A 24 0.23 -7.94 -48.55
CA SER A 24 0.31 -7.51 -49.95
C SER A 24 1.20 -6.28 -50.15
N SER A 25 1.63 -5.60 -49.08
CA SER A 25 2.43 -4.38 -49.16
C SER A 25 3.83 -4.66 -49.68
N GLU A 26 4.31 -3.83 -50.61
CA GLU A 26 5.70 -3.86 -51.10
C GLU A 26 6.73 -3.66 -49.97
N ASN A 27 6.34 -3.07 -48.84
CA ASN A 27 7.21 -2.84 -47.68
C ASN A 27 7.11 -3.95 -46.62
N TYR A 28 6.27 -4.97 -46.81
CA TYR A 28 6.02 -6.01 -45.80
C TYR A 28 7.26 -6.82 -45.45
N GLU A 29 8.07 -7.18 -46.44
CA GLU A 29 9.29 -7.97 -46.23
C GLU A 29 10.38 -7.15 -45.48
N ALA A 30 10.52 -5.87 -45.83
CA ALA A 30 11.42 -4.96 -45.13
C ALA A 30 11.00 -4.74 -43.67
N PHE A 31 9.70 -4.63 -43.41
CA PHE A 31 9.15 -4.54 -42.06
C PHE A 31 9.40 -5.84 -41.26
N GLN A 32 9.08 -7.01 -41.82
CA GLN A 32 9.30 -8.31 -41.17
C GLN A 32 10.76 -8.50 -40.77
N LYS A 33 11.70 -8.18 -41.67
CA LYS A 33 13.14 -8.30 -41.41
C LYS A 33 13.58 -7.41 -40.25
N GLU A 34 13.15 -6.15 -40.23
CA GLU A 34 13.46 -5.23 -39.14
C GLU A 34 12.82 -5.68 -37.82
N PHE A 35 11.54 -6.05 -37.85
CA PHE A 35 10.78 -6.51 -36.68
C PHE A 35 11.38 -7.77 -36.04
N GLN A 36 11.86 -8.71 -36.86
CA GLN A 36 12.58 -9.90 -36.38
C GLN A 36 13.97 -9.54 -35.85
N SER A 37 14.69 -8.63 -36.51
CA SER A 37 16.03 -8.22 -36.08
C SER A 37 16.03 -7.53 -34.70
N ARG A 38 14.93 -6.85 -34.34
CA ARG A 38 14.75 -6.15 -33.06
C ARG A 38 13.86 -6.90 -32.07
N LYS A 39 13.70 -8.21 -32.24
CA LYS A 39 12.86 -9.05 -31.38
C LYS A 39 13.19 -8.88 -29.89
N GLN A 40 14.48 -8.86 -29.53
CA GLN A 40 14.92 -8.67 -28.15
C GLN A 40 14.47 -7.32 -27.57
N GLU A 41 14.63 -6.21 -28.31
CA GLU A 41 14.18 -4.89 -27.85
C GLU A 41 12.65 -4.80 -27.72
N ILE A 42 11.92 -5.52 -28.57
CA ILE A 42 10.47 -5.64 -28.50
C ILE A 42 10.05 -6.42 -27.25
N ASP A 43 10.71 -7.53 -26.97
CA ASP A 43 10.47 -8.34 -25.76
C ASP A 43 10.79 -7.52 -24.49
N GLU A 44 11.94 -6.84 -24.46
CA GLU A 44 12.31 -5.91 -23.37
C GLU A 44 11.32 -4.76 -23.22
N TYR A 45 10.76 -4.23 -24.31
CA TYR A 45 9.71 -3.21 -24.27
C TYR A 45 8.43 -3.75 -23.61
N PHE A 46 8.02 -4.98 -23.90
CA PHE A 46 6.86 -5.61 -23.27
C PHE A 46 7.10 -5.95 -21.80
N GLU A 47 8.28 -6.45 -21.44
CA GLU A 47 8.66 -6.69 -20.06
C GLU A 47 8.68 -5.38 -19.24
N ASN A 48 9.24 -4.31 -19.81
CA ASN A 48 9.24 -3.00 -19.17
C ASN A 48 7.83 -2.43 -19.01
N GLN A 49 6.95 -2.59 -20.01
CA GLN A 49 5.54 -2.22 -19.91
C GLN A 49 4.81 -3.01 -18.81
N GLN A 50 5.09 -4.30 -18.67
CA GLN A 50 4.50 -5.16 -17.65
C GLN A 50 5.01 -4.81 -16.24
N SER A 51 6.31 -4.58 -16.09
CA SER A 51 6.94 -4.12 -14.85
C SER A 51 6.45 -2.73 -14.44
N GLN A 52 6.29 -1.81 -15.39
CA GLN A 52 5.69 -0.48 -15.13
C GLN A 52 4.21 -0.57 -14.76
N LYS A 53 3.46 -1.51 -15.34
CA LYS A 53 2.08 -1.81 -14.91
C LYS A 53 2.03 -2.39 -13.50
N LEU A 54 2.98 -3.23 -13.10
CA LEU A 54 3.07 -3.77 -11.73
C LEU A 54 3.45 -2.69 -10.70
N LEU A 55 4.37 -1.79 -11.08
CA LEU A 55 4.76 -0.61 -10.30
C LEU A 55 3.73 0.53 -10.34
N ASN A 56 2.62 0.35 -11.06
CA ASN A 56 1.57 1.34 -11.19
C ASN A 56 1.01 1.69 -9.81
N LYS A 57 0.85 2.99 -9.59
CA LYS A 57 0.30 3.59 -8.38
C LYS A 57 -1.03 2.98 -7.96
N ASN A 58 -1.85 2.58 -8.92
CA ASN A 58 -3.12 1.90 -8.67
C ASN A 58 -2.94 0.55 -7.96
N ASN A 59 -1.91 -0.22 -8.31
CA ASN A 59 -1.63 -1.49 -7.64
C ASN A 59 -1.15 -1.28 -6.21
N LYS A 60 -0.35 -0.24 -5.95
CA LYS A 60 0.10 0.11 -4.59
C LYS A 60 -1.08 0.47 -3.68
N ILE A 61 -2.06 1.22 -4.20
CA ILE A 61 -3.28 1.55 -3.47
C ILE A 61 -4.15 0.31 -3.23
N GLN A 62 -4.23 -0.60 -4.20
CA GLN A 62 -4.94 -1.87 -4.04
C GLN A 62 -4.32 -2.74 -2.95
N VAL A 63 -2.98 -2.83 -2.88
CA VAL A 63 -2.28 -3.55 -1.80
C VAL A 63 -2.69 -2.99 -0.44
N LEU A 64 -2.64 -1.66 -0.26
CA LEU A 64 -3.10 -1.02 0.97
C LEU A 64 -4.57 -1.31 1.28
N ALA A 65 -5.43 -1.29 0.26
CA ALA A 65 -6.84 -1.61 0.41
C ALA A 65 -7.05 -3.04 0.94
N TYR A 66 -6.32 -4.01 0.39
CA TYR A 66 -6.35 -5.39 0.88
C TYR A 66 -5.78 -5.51 2.30
N CYS A 67 -4.69 -4.82 2.63
CA CYS A 67 -4.15 -4.80 3.99
C CYS A 67 -5.20 -4.30 5.01
N GLN A 68 -5.94 -3.24 4.66
CA GLN A 68 -7.01 -2.72 5.52
C GLN A 68 -8.19 -3.68 5.64
N LEU A 69 -8.62 -4.33 4.55
CA LEU A 69 -9.67 -5.35 4.63
C LEU A 69 -9.25 -6.57 5.45
N LEU A 70 -8.00 -7.01 5.31
CA LEU A 70 -7.44 -8.07 6.13
C LEU A 70 -7.35 -7.65 7.59
N ALA A 71 -6.97 -6.40 7.91
CA ALA A 71 -7.03 -5.88 9.28
C ALA A 71 -8.45 -5.88 9.85
N ALA A 72 -9.45 -5.54 9.03
CA ALA A 72 -10.86 -5.54 9.43
C ALA A 72 -11.35 -6.92 9.89
N VAL A 73 -10.75 -7.99 9.38
CA VAL A 73 -11.03 -9.38 9.79
C VAL A 73 -10.07 -9.86 10.87
N GLY A 74 -8.78 -9.56 10.73
CA GLY A 74 -7.72 -10.00 11.62
C GLY A 74 -7.82 -9.44 13.03
N ILE A 75 -8.14 -8.16 13.17
CA ILE A 75 -8.30 -7.49 14.48
C ILE A 75 -9.39 -8.19 15.33
N PRO A 76 -10.64 -8.33 14.87
CA PRO A 76 -11.67 -8.99 15.67
C PRO A 76 -11.37 -10.49 15.88
N MET A 77 -10.77 -11.17 14.90
CA MET A 77 -10.38 -12.57 15.06
C MET A 77 -9.36 -12.75 16.19
N VAL A 78 -8.28 -11.96 16.20
CA VAL A 78 -7.26 -12.00 17.26
C VAL A 78 -7.86 -11.62 18.61
N ALA A 79 -8.70 -10.57 18.65
CA ALA A 79 -9.34 -10.12 19.88
C ALA A 79 -10.30 -11.18 20.47
N LEU A 80 -11.07 -11.87 19.63
CA LEU A 80 -11.95 -12.97 20.06
C LEU A 80 -11.15 -14.13 20.64
N ILE A 81 -10.07 -14.54 19.96
CA ILE A 81 -9.16 -15.58 20.46
C ILE A 81 -8.65 -15.17 21.86
N GLN A 82 -8.08 -13.98 21.99
CA GLN A 82 -7.55 -13.50 23.28
C GLN A 82 -8.61 -13.40 24.37
N PHE A 83 -9.83 -13.00 24.02
CA PHE A 83 -10.96 -12.96 24.95
C PHE A 83 -11.33 -14.36 25.47
N PHE A 84 -11.40 -15.38 24.61
CA PHE A 84 -11.69 -16.76 25.05
C PHE A 84 -10.56 -17.37 25.91
N TYR A 85 -9.31 -16.95 25.68
CA TYR A 85 -8.17 -17.31 26.54
C TYR A 85 -8.02 -16.41 27.78
N SER A 86 -9.02 -15.57 28.09
CA SER A 86 -9.07 -14.68 29.26
C SER A 86 -7.90 -13.68 29.36
N SER A 87 -7.23 -13.37 28.25
CA SER A 87 -6.12 -12.39 28.20
C SER A 87 -6.58 -10.98 27.81
N LEU A 88 -7.84 -10.82 27.39
CA LEU A 88 -8.42 -9.55 26.96
C LEU A 88 -9.68 -9.20 27.76
N SER A 89 -9.82 -7.92 28.14
CA SER A 89 -11.04 -7.44 28.82
C SER A 89 -12.22 -7.27 27.84
N THR A 90 -13.46 -7.38 28.34
CA THR A 90 -14.66 -7.11 27.55
C THR A 90 -14.67 -5.70 26.95
N LEU A 91 -14.16 -4.71 27.68
CA LEU A 91 -14.07 -3.33 27.20
C LEU A 91 -13.13 -3.24 25.99
N THR A 92 -11.97 -3.88 26.06
CA THR A 92 -11.01 -3.93 24.95
C THR A 92 -11.62 -4.67 23.75
N LEU A 93 -12.36 -5.75 23.98
CA LEU A 93 -13.06 -6.48 22.91
C LEU A 93 -14.07 -5.58 22.18
N LEU A 94 -14.94 -4.89 22.93
CA LEU A 94 -15.92 -3.97 22.34
C LEU A 94 -15.26 -2.81 21.61
N ALA A 95 -14.13 -2.32 22.14
CA ALA A 95 -13.37 -1.27 21.49
C ALA A 95 -12.78 -1.71 20.14
N THR A 96 -12.63 -3.01 19.85
CA THR A 96 -12.15 -3.46 18.54
C THR A 96 -13.14 -3.25 17.40
N ILE A 97 -14.45 -3.18 17.69
CA ILE A 97 -15.51 -3.01 16.70
C ILE A 97 -15.33 -1.75 15.83
N PRO A 98 -15.17 -0.54 16.40
CA PRO A 98 -14.93 0.66 15.59
C PRO A 98 -13.63 0.58 14.77
N PHE A 99 -12.57 -0.07 15.27
CA PHE A 99 -11.33 -0.23 14.51
C PHE A 99 -11.47 -1.23 13.36
N ALA A 100 -12.24 -2.31 13.53
CA ALA A 100 -12.59 -3.21 12.44
C ALA A 100 -13.43 -2.48 11.38
N ALA A 101 -14.42 -1.69 11.82
CA ALA A 101 -15.29 -0.93 10.93
C ALA A 101 -14.53 0.13 10.12
N ILE A 102 -13.65 0.93 10.74
CA ILE A 102 -12.87 1.94 10.01
C ILE A 102 -11.90 1.29 9.00
N ASN A 103 -11.28 0.16 9.34
CA ASN A 103 -10.46 -0.62 8.41
C ASN A 103 -11.28 -1.13 7.23
N PHE A 104 -12.47 -1.67 7.48
CA PHE A 104 -13.37 -2.14 6.42
C PHE A 104 -13.77 -1.00 5.48
N ILE A 105 -14.23 0.12 6.02
CA ILE A 105 -14.66 1.29 5.24
C ILE A 105 -13.48 1.86 4.45
N ALA A 106 -12.31 1.99 5.08
CA ALA A 106 -11.09 2.46 4.42
C ALA A 106 -10.70 1.55 3.24
N GLY A 107 -10.58 0.24 3.48
CA GLY A 107 -10.22 -0.72 2.43
C GLY A 107 -11.25 -0.80 1.31
N TYR A 108 -12.54 -0.83 1.63
CA TYR A 108 -13.61 -0.87 0.65
C TYR A 108 -13.64 0.40 -0.23
N THR A 109 -13.45 1.57 0.37
CA THR A 109 -13.44 2.84 -0.38
C THR A 109 -12.22 2.98 -1.30
N LEU A 110 -11.07 2.42 -0.91
CA LEU A 110 -9.89 2.34 -1.79
C LEU A 110 -10.12 1.36 -2.95
N LEU A 111 -10.67 0.16 -2.69
CA LEU A 111 -10.98 -0.81 -3.76
C LEU A 111 -12.00 -0.29 -4.76
N THR A 112 -13.03 0.40 -4.27
CA THR A 112 -14.07 1.01 -5.14
C THR A 112 -13.63 2.34 -5.76
N GLN A 113 -12.37 2.75 -5.55
CA GLN A 113 -11.76 3.96 -6.10
C GLN A 113 -12.57 5.24 -5.83
N LYS A 114 -13.35 5.28 -4.75
CA LYS A 114 -14.16 6.46 -4.41
C LYS A 114 -13.27 7.55 -3.80
N ARG A 115 -12.67 8.36 -4.67
CA ARG A 115 -11.66 9.39 -4.34
C ARG A 115 -12.04 10.31 -3.18
N ARG A 116 -13.32 10.67 -3.04
CA ARG A 116 -13.84 11.51 -1.94
C ARG A 116 -13.53 10.92 -0.54
N TYR A 117 -13.39 9.60 -0.43
CA TYR A 117 -13.23 8.89 0.83
C TYR A 117 -11.80 8.42 1.09
N ILE A 118 -10.81 8.83 0.28
CA ILE A 118 -9.38 8.55 0.54
C ILE A 118 -8.97 9.02 1.96
N TRP A 119 -9.56 10.12 2.43
CA TRP A 119 -9.32 10.65 3.77
C TRP A 119 -9.68 9.67 4.90
N VAL A 120 -10.63 8.76 4.69
CA VAL A 120 -10.93 7.71 5.68
C VAL A 120 -9.72 6.80 5.87
N SER A 121 -9.04 6.45 4.77
CA SER A 121 -7.81 5.67 4.82
C SER A 121 -6.67 6.45 5.47
N VAL A 122 -6.53 7.74 5.16
CA VAL A 122 -5.50 8.60 5.78
C VAL A 122 -5.72 8.69 7.28
N ILE A 123 -6.95 8.92 7.74
CA ILE A 123 -7.29 8.97 9.18
C ILE A 123 -7.01 7.61 9.83
N ASN A 124 -7.42 6.52 9.19
CA ASN A 124 -7.17 5.18 9.70
C ASN A 124 -5.67 4.92 9.91
N GLN A 125 -4.82 5.33 8.97
CA GLN A 125 -3.36 5.20 9.09
C GLN A 125 -2.78 6.16 10.12
N LEU A 126 -3.28 7.39 10.24
CA LEU A 126 -2.83 8.35 11.27
C LEU A 126 -3.05 7.82 12.69
N LEU A 127 -4.15 7.10 12.91
CA LEU A 127 -4.41 6.46 14.20
C LEU A 127 -3.41 5.33 14.51
N GLN A 128 -2.79 4.72 13.50
CA GLN A 128 -1.80 3.65 13.67
C GLN A 128 -0.38 4.18 13.93
N VAL A 129 -0.12 5.45 13.63
CA VAL A 129 1.22 6.04 13.76
C VAL A 129 1.72 6.01 15.21
N PRO A 130 0.98 6.49 16.23
CA PRO A 130 1.49 6.50 17.59
C PRO A 130 1.20 5.20 18.33
N ALA A 131 2.22 4.67 19.01
CA ALA A 131 2.06 3.70 20.07
C ALA A 131 2.87 4.13 21.29
N PHE A 132 2.37 3.91 22.51
CA PHE A 132 3.05 4.37 23.71
C PHE A 132 2.71 3.55 24.95
N ALA A 133 3.68 3.49 25.86
CA ALA A 133 3.52 3.03 27.24
C ALA A 133 3.98 4.17 28.17
N LEU A 134 3.05 4.94 28.74
CA LEU A 134 3.35 6.11 29.57
C LEU A 134 2.68 6.00 30.92
N GLY A 135 3.46 6.15 32.00
CA GLY A 135 2.97 5.99 33.37
C GLY A 135 2.30 4.62 33.53
N SER A 136 0.98 4.60 33.72
CA SER A 136 0.19 3.37 33.86
C SER A 136 -0.61 2.99 32.61
N ILE A 137 -0.45 3.69 31.48
CA ILE A 137 -1.29 3.57 30.29
C ILE A 137 -0.46 3.04 29.13
N TYR A 138 -0.96 1.97 28.50
CA TYR A 138 -0.46 1.47 27.22
C TYR A 138 -1.54 1.64 26.17
N ALA A 139 -1.17 2.19 25.01
CA ALA A 139 -2.05 2.33 23.86
C ALA A 139 -1.29 2.00 22.58
N ASN A 140 -1.88 1.14 21.75
CA ASN A 140 -1.35 0.78 20.45
C ASN A 140 -2.50 0.41 19.49
N TYR A 141 -2.40 0.86 18.25
CA TYR A 141 -3.24 0.45 17.16
C TYR A 141 -2.37 0.07 15.97
N SER A 142 -2.34 -1.21 15.61
CA SER A 142 -1.35 -1.74 14.67
C SER A 142 -1.94 -2.15 13.32
N GLY A 143 -3.25 -2.10 13.12
CA GLY A 143 -3.85 -2.60 11.88
C GLY A 143 -3.61 -4.11 11.71
N LEU A 144 -2.70 -4.50 10.81
CA LEU A 144 -2.18 -5.88 10.65
C LEU A 144 -0.88 -6.15 11.42
N GLY A 145 -0.22 -5.10 11.90
CA GLY A 145 1.17 -5.09 12.30
C GLY A 145 1.86 -3.83 11.80
N GLY A 146 3.07 -3.58 12.26
CA GLY A 146 3.76 -2.34 11.95
C GLY A 146 5.27 -2.47 11.98
N VAL A 147 5.93 -1.38 11.60
CA VAL A 147 7.37 -1.23 11.67
C VAL A 147 7.64 -0.03 12.57
N TYR A 148 7.99 -0.31 13.81
CA TYR A 148 8.07 0.68 14.87
C TYR A 148 9.51 1.13 15.08
N PHE A 149 9.71 2.44 15.09
CA PHE A 149 10.86 3.04 15.73
C PHE A 149 10.44 3.53 17.13
N SER A 150 11.11 3.01 18.15
CA SER A 150 10.70 3.15 19.54
C SER A 150 11.81 3.76 20.37
N VAL A 151 11.45 4.70 21.25
CA VAL A 151 12.31 5.23 22.29
C VAL A 151 11.78 4.69 23.62
N TYR A 152 12.66 4.02 24.37
CA TYR A 152 12.37 3.50 25.70
C TYR A 152 13.15 4.26 26.76
N TRP A 153 12.54 4.50 27.93
CA TRP A 153 13.19 5.14 29.07
C TRP A 153 12.61 4.65 30.41
N GLY A 154 13.24 5.02 31.53
CA GLY A 154 12.81 4.66 32.89
C GLY A 154 13.93 4.00 33.70
N GLN A 155 14.52 2.94 33.15
CA GLN A 155 15.73 2.31 33.72
C GLN A 155 16.99 2.75 32.97
N SER A 156 16.96 2.70 31.63
CA SER A 156 18.00 3.20 30.75
C SER A 156 17.36 3.70 29.46
N MET A 157 17.98 4.68 28.79
CA MET A 157 17.51 5.14 27.49
C MET A 157 17.95 4.15 26.40
N ALA A 158 17.01 3.71 25.56
CA ALA A 158 17.28 2.82 24.44
C ALA A 158 16.44 3.19 23.22
N PHE A 159 16.99 2.88 22.04
CA PHE A 159 16.30 3.03 20.76
C PHE A 159 16.17 1.65 20.14
N GLU A 160 14.98 1.33 19.65
CA GLU A 160 14.72 0.03 19.03
C GLU A 160 13.96 0.19 17.71
N PHE A 161 14.28 -0.69 16.78
CA PHE A 161 13.55 -0.82 15.52
C PHE A 161 12.97 -2.23 15.47
N ILE A 162 11.64 -2.34 15.48
CA ILE A 162 10.93 -3.62 15.54
C ILE A 162 9.94 -3.69 14.38
N ALA A 163 9.94 -4.80 13.66
CA ALA A 163 8.88 -5.14 12.73
C ALA A 163 8.11 -6.35 13.26
N ASN A 164 6.79 -6.24 13.36
CA ASN A 164 5.95 -7.31 13.88
C ASN A 164 4.60 -7.39 13.16
N PHE A 165 4.17 -8.62 12.89
CA PHE A 165 2.81 -8.89 12.46
C PHE A 165 1.95 -9.16 13.71
N SER A 166 1.20 -8.15 14.14
CA SER A 166 0.37 -8.22 15.33
C SER A 166 -0.90 -7.41 15.09
N PRO A 167 -1.91 -7.99 14.43
CA PRO A 167 -3.15 -7.29 14.18
C PRO A 167 -3.87 -7.00 15.49
N GLY A 168 -4.20 -5.73 15.76
CA GLY A 168 -4.93 -5.43 16.97
C GLY A 168 -5.09 -3.96 17.28
N PHE A 169 -5.84 -3.76 18.35
CA PHE A 169 -5.95 -2.52 19.08
C PHE A 169 -5.91 -2.87 20.56
N MET A 170 -5.09 -2.14 21.33
CA MET A 170 -5.00 -2.35 22.76
C MET A 170 -4.92 -0.99 23.45
N ILE A 171 -5.83 -0.79 24.40
CA ILE A 171 -5.68 0.19 25.46
C ILE A 171 -5.74 -0.56 26.78
N GLN A 172 -4.69 -0.42 27.58
CA GLN A 172 -4.60 -1.05 28.89
C GLN A 172 -4.19 0.00 29.93
N LYS A 173 -4.82 -0.08 31.09
CA LYS A 173 -4.36 0.61 32.30
C LYS A 173 -3.86 -0.45 33.29
N VAL A 174 -2.64 -0.32 33.77
CA VAL A 174 -2.03 -1.24 34.75
C VAL A 174 -2.07 -0.61 36.14
N ALA A 175 -2.10 -1.43 37.19
CA ALA A 175 -1.97 -0.97 38.56
C ALA A 175 -0.52 -0.56 38.83
N GLY A 176 -0.25 0.74 38.88
CA GLY A 176 1.10 1.31 39.03
C GLY A 176 1.72 1.78 37.71
N ASN A 177 2.92 2.33 37.80
CA ASN A 177 3.65 2.81 36.62
C ASN A 177 4.47 1.69 35.98
N PHE A 178 4.54 1.68 34.66
CA PHE A 178 5.46 0.84 33.93
C PHE A 178 6.90 1.18 34.32
N PRO A 179 7.73 0.18 34.64
CA PRO A 179 9.14 0.38 34.96
C PRO A 179 9.93 0.91 33.76
N VAL A 180 9.48 0.59 32.55
CA VAL A 180 9.99 1.09 31.28
C VAL A 180 8.84 1.74 30.53
N GLN A 181 9.01 3.01 30.17
CA GLN A 181 8.09 3.79 29.38
C GLN A 181 8.57 3.84 27.94
N SER A 182 7.66 4.00 26.99
CA SER A 182 7.99 4.06 25.58
C SER A 182 7.07 4.97 24.78
N VAL A 183 7.63 5.52 23.70
CA VAL A 183 6.90 6.09 22.58
C VAL A 183 7.47 5.50 21.31
N SER A 184 6.56 5.08 20.44
CA SER A 184 6.85 4.37 19.20
C SER A 184 6.10 5.04 18.06
N ILE A 185 6.75 5.09 16.90
CA ILE A 185 6.19 5.61 15.66
C ILE A 185 6.16 4.48 14.64
N ASP A 186 4.98 4.15 14.12
CA ASP A 186 4.83 3.19 13.02
C ASP A 186 5.21 3.84 11.68
N ILE A 187 6.39 3.48 11.20
CA ILE A 187 6.96 3.93 9.93
C ILE A 187 6.13 3.38 8.76
N LEU A 188 5.58 2.17 8.87
CA LEU A 188 4.78 1.58 7.80
C LEU A 188 3.49 2.39 7.58
N ALA A 189 2.82 2.79 8.65
CA ALA A 189 1.66 3.66 8.60
C ALA A 189 1.99 5.02 7.93
N ILE A 190 3.15 5.61 8.25
CA ILE A 190 3.63 6.85 7.60
C ILE A 190 3.83 6.64 6.10
N LEU A 191 4.45 5.53 5.68
CA LEU A 191 4.64 5.21 4.26
C LEU A 191 3.30 5.07 3.53
N PHE A 192 2.30 4.45 4.16
CA PHE A 192 0.96 4.36 3.59
C PHE A 192 0.25 5.72 3.51
N ILE A 193 0.44 6.62 4.48
CA ILE A 193 -0.06 8.00 4.40
C ILE A 193 0.58 8.72 3.21
N LEU A 194 1.90 8.64 3.06
CA LEU A 194 2.61 9.28 1.94
C LEU A 194 2.13 8.75 0.58
N LEU A 195 1.88 7.45 0.48
CA LEU A 195 1.31 6.83 -0.72
C LEU A 195 -0.08 7.42 -1.04
N LEU A 196 -0.97 7.51 -0.06
CA LEU A 196 -2.32 8.04 -0.21
C LEU A 196 -2.35 9.53 -0.56
N VAL A 197 -1.48 10.32 0.08
CA VAL A 197 -1.36 11.76 -0.17
C VAL A 197 -0.80 11.99 -1.58
N THR A 198 0.21 11.23 -1.99
CA THR A 198 0.72 11.30 -3.36
C THR A 198 -0.36 10.88 -4.37
N ALA A 199 -1.14 9.84 -4.05
CA ALA A 199 -2.31 9.39 -4.82
C ALA A 199 -3.32 10.49 -5.09
N SER A 200 -3.70 11.25 -4.06
CA SER A 200 -4.72 12.29 -4.18
C SER A 200 -4.24 13.48 -5.02
N PHE A 201 -2.98 13.91 -4.88
CA PHE A 201 -2.46 15.10 -5.57
C PHE A 201 -2.25 14.93 -7.08
N THR A 202 -1.71 13.80 -7.55
CA THR A 202 -1.46 13.62 -9.00
C THR A 202 -2.76 13.63 -9.81
N SER A 203 -3.86 13.15 -9.22
CA SER A 203 -5.14 13.08 -9.92
C SER A 203 -5.81 14.44 -10.15
N LYS A 204 -5.47 15.47 -9.36
CA LYS A 204 -5.96 16.84 -9.58
C LYS A 204 -5.35 17.50 -10.82
N SER A 205 -4.11 17.13 -11.18
CA SER A 205 -3.41 17.69 -12.33
C SER A 205 -4.03 17.25 -13.67
N GLU A 206 -4.55 16.02 -13.76
CA GLU A 206 -5.19 15.49 -14.98
C GLU A 206 -6.60 16.06 -15.22
N THR A 207 -7.28 16.53 -14.17
CA THR A 207 -8.61 17.17 -14.29
C THR A 207 -8.56 18.67 -14.56
N SER A 208 -7.39 19.30 -14.41
CA SER A 208 -7.19 20.74 -14.68
C SER A 208 -6.74 21.02 -16.12
N SER A 209 -6.53 20.00 -16.93
CA SER A 209 -6.10 20.10 -18.33
C SER A 209 -7.20 19.73 -19.33
N LYS A 210 -8.47 19.83 -18.94
CA LYS A 210 -9.62 19.64 -19.83
C LYS A 210 -10.49 20.89 -19.84
#